data_AF-A0A8C3FZ79-F1
#
_entry.id   AF-A0A8C3FZ79-F1
#
_cell.length_a   1.000
_cell.length_b   1.000
_cell.length_c   1.000
_cell.angle_alpha   90.00
_cell.angle_beta   90.00
_cell.angle_gamma   90.00
#
_symmetry.space_group_name_H-M   'P 1'
#
loop_
_entity.id
_entity.type
_entity.pdbx_description
1 polymer ?
#
loop_
_entity_poly.entity_id
_entity_poly.type
_entity_poly.pdbx_seq_one_letter_code
_entity_poly.pdbx_strand_id
1 'polypeptide(L)'
;MTSANLPRALKLCNFPFASQFQPPKGSHLQSLHAYWYVIAAALTESPLASSLCTALIFCQLSDSLGSLFLSPSAATSEPIRLTVHDVTDNTCTLKWLAPEKIGAGGLDGYLIEYCKEGGTEWEVANQELCQRQGYVVRGLPVGEKVNFRVKAVNIAGHSPPAVLSQAVTIREIMGESYPKIRLPRELRTKYIRKVGEKINLTIPFQGKPRPVATWYKDGQPIDPKMVNVRNSNVDTILFIREAEREHSGTYELVLQIENMEDRASLILRIVDKPGPPLKMKVTDVWGFNAALEWDPPKDDGNCEIIGYTIQKADMKTKEWFTVYEHNRRTNCTASDLIMGNEYMFRVYSENLCGLSEEAGVSKNTAVIAKTGHKRSPYKEKDTSCMPKFTQPLVDRSIVAGYSTTISCSVKGYPKPKIVWMKNKMIIGQDPKFLMRNNQGVLTLNIRKPGTFDGGKYSCMAVNDLGTDEVECKLDVRGKRG
;
A
#
# COMPACT_ATOMS: atom_id res chain seq x y z
N MET A 1 21.38 27.60 17.71
CA MET A 1 22.44 27.44 18.72
C MET A 1 22.72 28.81 19.33
N THR A 2 22.54 28.89 20.65
CA THR A 2 23.13 29.82 21.63
C THR A 2 23.19 31.34 21.39
N SER A 3 22.53 32.03 22.31
CA SER A 3 22.77 33.39 22.80
C SER A 3 24.25 33.76 22.98
N ALA A 4 24.62 35.00 22.64
CA ALA A 4 25.56 35.81 23.43
C ALA A 4 25.66 37.26 22.92
N ASN A 5 25.83 38.18 23.87
CA ASN A 5 26.34 39.56 23.77
C ASN A 5 25.33 40.71 23.61
N LEU A 6 24.55 40.92 24.67
CA LEU A 6 24.15 42.27 25.10
C LEU A 6 25.18 42.76 26.16
N PRO A 7 25.67 44.01 26.14
CA PRO A 7 26.53 44.53 27.20
C PRO A 7 25.78 44.66 28.52
N ARG A 8 26.42 44.21 29.61
CA ARG A 8 26.04 44.46 31.01
C ARG A 8 26.12 45.96 31.32
N ALA A 9 25.06 46.70 31.04
CA ALA A 9 24.83 48.00 31.65
C ALA A 9 23.34 48.31 31.55
N LEU A 10 22.56 47.89 32.56
CA LEU A 10 21.22 48.35 32.96
C LEU A 10 20.58 47.29 33.89
N LYS A 11 21.30 46.95 34.96
CA LYS A 11 20.67 46.51 36.21
C LYS A 11 20.90 47.64 37.18
N LEU A 12 19.89 48.50 37.34
CA LEU A 12 19.61 49.39 38.48
C LEU A 12 18.71 50.51 37.96
N CYS A 13 17.39 50.32 38.10
CA CYS A 13 16.35 51.34 38.28
C CYS A 13 15.00 50.62 38.25
N ASN A 14 14.42 50.37 39.43
CA ASN A 14 13.04 49.92 39.57
C ASN A 14 12.11 51.10 39.26
N PHE A 15 11.33 51.04 38.18
CA PHE A 15 10.19 51.93 37.97
C PHE A 15 8.89 51.11 37.97
N PRO A 16 7.86 51.48 38.76
CA PRO A 16 6.67 50.68 38.92
C PRO A 16 5.53 51.21 38.03
N PHE A 17 5.61 51.11 36.71
CA PHE A 17 4.43 51.31 35.83
C PHE A 17 4.68 50.67 34.45
N ALA A 18 4.68 49.33 34.40
CA ALA A 18 4.83 48.58 33.16
C ALA A 18 3.62 47.67 32.86
N SER A 19 2.46 47.93 33.48
CA SER A 19 1.29 47.03 33.42
C SER A 19 0.06 47.57 32.70
N GLN A 20 0.12 48.74 32.04
CA GLN A 20 -1.04 49.27 31.31
C GLN A 20 -0.68 49.83 29.93
N PHE A 21 -0.09 49.03 29.04
CA PHE A 21 -0.15 49.29 27.59
C PHE A 21 0.02 47.99 26.82
N GLN A 22 -1.03 47.54 26.12
CA GLN A 22 -0.92 46.53 25.07
C GLN A 22 -1.11 47.22 23.71
N PRO A 23 -0.15 47.11 22.77
CA PRO A 23 -0.32 47.67 21.43
C PRO A 23 -1.20 46.76 20.56
N PRO A 24 -2.02 47.32 19.65
CA PRO A 24 -2.81 46.52 18.71
C PRO A 24 -1.90 45.93 17.62
N LYS A 25 -2.20 44.69 17.20
CA LYS A 25 -1.33 43.86 16.37
C LYS A 25 -1.23 44.35 14.91
N GLY A 26 0.00 44.47 14.40
CA GLY A 26 0.33 44.32 12.97
C GLY A 26 1.09 45.48 12.31
N SER A 27 2.42 45.52 12.47
CA SER A 27 3.44 46.00 11.50
C SER A 27 4.77 46.29 12.23
N HIS A 28 5.90 45.97 11.60
CA HIS A 28 7.26 46.04 12.18
C HIS A 28 7.80 47.47 12.41
N LEU A 29 7.01 48.52 12.18
CA LEU A 29 7.41 49.93 12.36
C LEU A 29 7.24 50.45 13.80
N GLN A 30 6.65 49.67 14.72
CA GLN A 30 6.35 50.16 16.08
C GLN A 30 7.51 50.08 17.08
N SER A 31 8.62 49.40 16.78
CA SER A 31 9.73 49.27 17.75
C SER A 31 10.70 50.46 17.74
N LEU A 32 10.80 51.22 16.64
CA LEU A 32 11.73 52.36 16.56
C LEU A 32 11.15 53.64 17.17
N HIS A 33 9.88 53.98 16.90
CA HIS A 33 9.27 55.18 17.50
C HIS A 33 9.19 55.13 19.03
N ALA A 34 8.96 53.93 19.59
CA ALA A 34 8.96 53.72 21.04
C ALA A 34 10.36 53.90 21.66
N TYR A 35 11.43 53.60 20.91
CA TYR A 35 12.81 53.74 21.40
C TYR A 35 13.25 55.21 21.48
N TRP A 36 12.83 56.05 20.53
CA TRP A 36 13.16 57.47 20.50
C TRP A 36 12.41 58.28 21.58
N TYR A 37 11.16 57.93 21.89
CA TYR A 37 10.39 58.62 22.94
C TYR A 37 10.91 58.35 24.36
N VAL A 38 11.40 57.14 24.62
CA VAL A 38 11.97 56.76 25.94
C VAL A 38 13.30 57.47 26.20
N ILE A 39 14.13 57.66 25.17
CA ILE A 39 15.41 58.38 25.29
C ILE A 39 15.19 59.89 25.44
N ALA A 40 14.21 60.46 24.71
CA ALA A 40 13.86 61.88 24.83
C ALA A 40 13.30 62.23 26.22
N ALA A 41 12.45 61.36 26.80
CA ALA A 41 11.88 61.56 28.13
C ALA A 41 12.91 61.41 29.27
N ALA A 42 13.92 60.54 29.10
CA ALA A 42 14.98 60.35 30.09
C ALA A 42 15.96 61.54 30.18
N LEU A 43 16.05 62.38 29.14
CA LEU A 43 16.97 63.52 29.08
C LEU A 43 16.35 64.83 29.56
N THR A 44 15.02 64.92 29.69
CA THR A 44 14.32 66.15 30.11
C THR A 44 14.16 66.31 31.63
N GLU A 45 14.47 65.31 32.45
CA GLU A 45 14.26 65.34 33.91
C GLU A 45 15.55 65.38 34.77
N SER A 46 16.70 65.75 34.20
CA SER A 46 17.92 65.97 35.00
C SER A 46 18.09 67.45 35.39
N PRO A 47 18.16 67.81 36.70
CA PRO A 47 18.39 69.18 37.15
C PRO A 47 19.86 69.64 36.99
N LEU A 48 20.73 68.81 36.40
CA LEU A 48 22.17 69.04 36.30
C LEU A 48 22.63 68.93 34.84
N ALA A 49 22.25 69.90 34.00
CA ALA A 49 22.90 70.09 32.71
C ALA A 49 22.90 71.59 32.37
N SER A 50 24.05 72.23 32.56
CA SER A 50 24.31 73.55 32.00
C SER A 50 24.16 73.48 30.47
N SER A 51 23.63 74.55 29.88
CA SER A 51 23.23 74.67 28.47
C SER A 51 24.36 74.45 27.44
N LEU A 52 25.59 74.22 27.87
CA LEU A 52 26.73 73.89 27.01
C LEU A 52 27.00 72.37 26.91
N CYS A 53 26.60 71.56 27.89
CA CYS A 53 26.78 70.09 27.84
C CYS A 53 25.73 69.39 26.96
N THR A 54 24.48 69.86 26.97
CA THR A 54 23.40 69.29 26.15
C THR A 54 23.63 69.53 24.66
N ALA A 55 24.20 70.68 24.27
CA ALA A 55 24.51 70.98 22.87
C ALA A 55 25.73 70.20 22.33
N LEU A 56 26.77 70.00 23.15
CA LEU A 56 27.93 69.18 22.75
C LEU A 56 27.60 67.69 22.68
N ILE A 57 26.74 67.18 23.57
CA ILE A 57 26.24 65.80 23.49
C ILE A 57 25.30 65.63 22.29
N PHE A 58 24.48 66.62 21.94
CA PHE A 58 23.65 66.58 20.71
C PHE A 58 24.49 66.64 19.43
N CYS A 59 25.55 67.46 19.38
CA CYS A 59 26.45 67.52 18.21
C CYS A 59 27.37 66.30 18.10
N GLN A 60 27.91 65.78 19.20
CA GLN A 60 28.73 64.54 19.17
C GLN A 60 27.88 63.29 18.97
N LEU A 61 26.62 63.26 19.42
CA LEU A 61 25.67 62.21 19.04
C LEU A 61 25.14 62.41 17.62
N SER A 62 24.97 63.63 17.10
CA SER A 62 24.60 63.82 15.68
C SER A 62 25.74 63.43 14.73
N ASP A 63 26.99 63.69 15.11
CA ASP A 63 28.16 63.31 14.30
C ASP A 63 28.48 61.81 14.43
N SER A 64 28.27 61.19 15.61
CA SER A 64 28.46 59.74 15.78
C SER A 64 27.24 58.90 15.34
N LEU A 65 26.01 59.43 15.40
CA LEU A 65 24.81 58.80 14.81
C LEU A 65 24.75 59.05 13.30
N GLY A 66 25.21 60.20 12.81
CA GLY A 66 25.37 60.46 11.37
C GLY A 66 26.33 59.46 10.72
N SER A 67 27.31 58.97 11.48
CA SER A 67 28.27 57.94 11.04
C SER A 67 27.81 56.50 11.28
N LEU A 68 26.83 56.25 12.16
CA LEU A 68 26.21 54.92 12.38
C LEU A 68 25.05 54.61 11.42
N PHE A 69 24.52 55.61 10.71
CA PHE A 69 23.37 55.45 9.79
C PHE A 69 23.71 55.48 8.29
N LEU A 70 24.99 55.52 7.92
CA LEU A 70 25.43 55.39 6.53
C LEU A 70 26.38 54.20 6.36
N SER A 71 25.94 53.02 6.78
CA SER A 71 26.33 51.84 6.00
C SER A 71 25.79 52.11 4.59
N PRO A 72 26.60 52.02 3.52
CA PRO A 72 26.07 52.17 2.17
C PRO A 72 24.87 51.24 2.06
N SER A 73 23.69 51.80 1.82
CA SER A 73 22.51 50.96 1.68
C SER A 73 22.82 50.07 0.47
N ALA A 74 23.08 48.79 0.72
CA ALA A 74 23.48 47.89 -0.34
C ALA A 74 22.26 47.62 -1.20
N ALA A 75 22.43 47.64 -2.53
CA ALA A 75 21.40 47.22 -3.44
C ALA A 75 20.95 45.79 -3.08
N THR A 76 19.65 45.57 -3.11
CA THR A 76 19.05 44.25 -2.92
C THR A 76 19.49 43.30 -4.04
N SER A 77 19.50 41.99 -3.80
CA SER A 77 19.74 41.00 -4.85
C SER A 77 18.53 40.85 -5.77
N GLU A 78 18.67 40.11 -6.86
CA GLU A 78 17.52 39.79 -7.72
C GLU A 78 16.45 38.96 -6.98
N PRO A 79 15.17 39.11 -7.32
CA PRO A 79 14.13 38.18 -6.91
C PRO A 79 14.46 36.75 -7.36
N ILE A 80 14.07 35.74 -6.58
CA ILE A 80 14.38 34.34 -6.92
C ILE A 80 13.11 33.59 -7.35
N ARG A 81 13.28 32.54 -8.17
CA ARG A 81 12.18 31.67 -8.66
C ARG A 81 11.05 32.41 -9.36
N LEU A 82 11.38 33.36 -10.24
CA LEU A 82 10.39 33.95 -11.13
C LEU A 82 9.76 32.86 -12.02
N THR A 83 8.45 32.75 -11.98
CA THR A 83 7.65 31.75 -12.71
C THR A 83 6.37 32.36 -13.25
N VAL A 84 5.88 31.80 -14.36
CA VAL A 84 4.56 32.09 -14.89
C VAL A 84 3.56 31.19 -14.18
N HIS A 85 2.51 31.80 -13.63
CA HIS A 85 1.43 31.09 -12.94
C HIS A 85 0.22 30.88 -13.85
N ASP A 86 -0.13 31.87 -14.67
CA ASP A 86 -1.30 31.84 -15.55
C ASP A 86 -1.11 32.80 -16.74
N VAL A 87 -1.69 32.49 -17.90
CA VAL A 87 -1.63 33.34 -19.10
C VAL A 87 -2.97 33.30 -19.82
N THR A 88 -3.58 34.47 -20.02
CA THR A 88 -4.79 34.63 -20.84
C THR A 88 -4.41 35.17 -22.22
N ASP A 89 -5.41 35.39 -23.07
CA ASP A 89 -5.25 36.08 -24.35
C ASP A 89 -4.56 37.46 -24.25
N ASN A 90 -4.66 38.16 -23.12
CA ASN A 90 -4.11 39.52 -22.95
C ASN A 90 -3.45 39.80 -21.57
N THR A 91 -3.31 38.80 -20.70
CA THR A 91 -2.67 38.95 -19.39
C THR A 91 -1.68 37.82 -19.08
N CYS A 92 -0.72 38.09 -18.20
CA CYS A 92 0.21 37.09 -17.67
C CYS A 92 0.39 37.30 -16.16
N THR A 93 0.09 36.27 -15.38
CA THR A 93 0.28 36.25 -13.92
C THR A 93 1.67 35.70 -13.59
N LEU A 94 2.51 36.54 -12.99
CA LEU A 94 3.86 36.20 -12.54
C LEU A 94 3.89 35.96 -11.03
N LYS A 95 4.73 35.02 -10.58
CA LYS A 95 5.05 34.79 -9.16
C LYS A 95 6.55 34.65 -8.97
N TRP A 96 7.05 35.13 -7.84
CA TRP A 96 8.46 35.03 -7.46
C TRP A 96 8.59 34.88 -5.94
N LEU A 97 9.82 34.80 -5.45
CA LEU A 97 10.16 34.89 -4.04
C LEU A 97 11.05 36.13 -3.79
N ALA A 98 11.09 36.57 -2.54
CA ALA A 98 11.90 37.70 -2.15
C ALA A 98 13.41 37.45 -2.40
N PRO A 99 14.20 38.51 -2.65
CA PRO A 99 15.65 38.41 -2.77
C PRO A 99 16.29 37.81 -1.52
N GLU A 100 17.40 37.07 -1.68
CA GLU A 100 18.15 36.52 -0.55
C GLU A 100 18.83 37.62 0.28
N LYS A 101 19.25 38.72 -0.35
CA LYS A 101 19.89 39.86 0.30
C LYS A 101 19.07 41.13 0.07
N ILE A 102 18.46 41.67 1.12
CA ILE A 102 17.56 42.84 1.03
C ILE A 102 18.26 44.16 1.41
N GLY A 103 19.36 44.08 2.17
CA GLY A 103 20.04 45.25 2.74
C GLY A 103 19.33 45.77 4.00
N ALA A 104 20.00 46.63 4.77
CA ALA A 104 19.52 47.12 6.07
C ALA A 104 18.29 48.04 5.96
N GLY A 105 18.05 48.65 4.80
CA GLY A 105 16.91 49.55 4.53
C GLY A 105 15.58 48.84 4.24
N GLY A 106 15.55 47.51 4.17
CA GLY A 106 14.33 46.78 3.81
C GLY A 106 14.02 46.85 2.31
N LEU A 107 12.81 46.42 1.94
CA LEU A 107 12.34 46.36 0.56
C LEU A 107 11.19 47.34 0.36
N ASP A 108 11.30 48.23 -0.62
CA ASP A 108 10.25 49.18 -1.00
C ASP A 108 9.23 48.56 -1.98
N GLY A 109 9.61 47.48 -2.67
CA GLY A 109 8.71 46.67 -3.48
C GLY A 109 9.39 46.07 -4.71
N TYR A 110 8.60 45.75 -5.73
CA TYR A 110 9.04 45.16 -6.98
C TYR A 110 8.60 45.98 -8.19
N LEU A 111 9.50 46.11 -9.17
CA LEU A 111 9.24 46.68 -10.50
C LEU A 111 9.17 45.52 -11.50
N ILE A 112 8.07 45.46 -12.26
CA ILE A 112 7.81 44.42 -13.24
C ILE A 112 7.92 45.05 -14.63
N GLU A 113 8.71 44.44 -15.50
CA GLU A 113 8.91 44.92 -16.87
C GLU A 113 8.71 43.78 -17.87
N TYR A 114 8.28 44.12 -19.08
CA TYR A 114 8.12 43.18 -20.18
C TYR A 114 8.67 43.73 -21.49
N CYS A 115 9.02 42.85 -22.42
CA CYS A 115 9.54 43.20 -23.74
C CYS A 115 9.15 42.13 -24.76
N LYS A 116 8.82 42.51 -26.00
CA LYS A 116 8.58 41.53 -27.08
C LYS A 116 9.82 40.68 -27.36
N GLU A 117 9.65 39.43 -27.78
CA GLU A 117 10.76 38.55 -28.13
C GLU A 117 11.61 39.17 -29.26
N GLY A 118 12.92 39.33 -29.02
CA GLY A 118 13.84 40.00 -29.95
C GLY A 118 13.88 41.53 -29.83
N GLY A 119 13.03 42.15 -29.00
CA GLY A 119 13.08 43.58 -28.70
C GLY A 119 14.20 43.93 -27.70
N THR A 120 14.62 45.21 -27.72
CA THR A 120 15.62 45.76 -26.79
C THR A 120 15.02 46.72 -25.76
N GLU A 121 13.77 47.16 -25.96
CA GLU A 121 13.08 48.14 -25.12
C GLU A 121 12.13 47.46 -24.13
N TRP A 122 12.29 47.75 -22.85
CA TRP A 122 11.48 47.18 -21.77
C TRP A 122 10.41 48.18 -21.33
N GLU A 123 9.16 47.72 -21.31
CA GLU A 123 8.01 48.47 -20.85
C GLU A 123 7.71 48.14 -19.38
N VAL A 124 7.37 49.15 -18.57
CA VAL A 124 7.02 48.97 -17.16
C VAL A 124 5.55 48.56 -17.04
N ALA A 125 5.29 47.44 -16.36
CA ALA A 125 3.96 46.87 -16.20
C ALA A 125 3.13 47.48 -15.07
N ASN A 126 3.76 48.00 -14.02
CA ASN A 126 3.10 48.48 -12.81
C ASN A 126 3.31 49.99 -12.58
N GLN A 127 2.24 50.72 -12.22
CA GLN A 127 2.29 52.16 -11.93
C GLN A 127 2.98 52.47 -10.58
N GLU A 128 2.73 51.64 -9.57
CA GLU A 128 3.36 51.71 -8.24
C GLU A 128 4.11 50.41 -7.95
N LEU A 129 5.16 50.50 -7.11
CA LEU A 129 5.95 49.33 -6.71
C LEU A 129 5.06 48.25 -6.08
N CYS A 130 5.15 47.04 -6.62
CA CYS A 130 4.36 45.93 -6.13
C CYS A 130 4.91 45.46 -4.77
N GLN A 131 4.08 45.43 -3.73
CA GLN A 131 4.49 44.96 -2.39
C GLN A 131 4.42 43.43 -2.24
N ARG A 132 3.75 42.74 -3.17
CA ARG A 132 3.49 41.30 -3.12
C ARG A 132 4.47 40.56 -4.03
N GLN A 133 4.74 39.28 -3.72
CA GLN A 133 5.60 38.42 -4.55
C GLN A 133 4.86 37.79 -5.75
N GLY A 134 4.07 38.61 -6.43
CA GLY A 134 3.34 38.22 -7.62
C GLY A 134 2.52 39.38 -8.19
N TYR A 135 2.36 39.40 -9.51
CA TYR A 135 1.72 40.49 -10.23
C TYR A 135 1.04 39.99 -11.51
N VAL A 136 -0.08 40.61 -11.87
CA VAL A 136 -0.80 40.33 -13.13
C VAL A 136 -0.48 41.44 -14.11
N VAL A 137 0.36 41.14 -15.10
CA VAL A 137 0.64 42.05 -16.21
C VAL A 137 -0.56 42.02 -17.16
N ARG A 138 -1.10 43.19 -17.50
CA ARG A 138 -2.33 43.35 -18.29
C ARG A 138 -2.05 44.11 -19.58
N GLY A 139 -2.93 43.94 -20.57
CA GLY A 139 -2.85 44.69 -21.84
C GLY A 139 -1.74 44.20 -22.76
N LEU A 140 -1.36 42.93 -22.64
CA LEU A 140 -0.28 42.34 -23.43
C LEU A 140 -0.74 42.05 -24.88
N PRO A 141 0.18 42.09 -25.86
CA PRO A 141 -0.16 41.84 -27.26
C PRO A 141 -0.55 40.39 -27.50
N VAL A 142 -1.80 40.17 -27.94
CA VAL A 142 -2.38 38.85 -28.21
C VAL A 142 -1.60 38.13 -29.32
N GLY A 143 -1.26 36.86 -29.10
CA GLY A 143 -0.55 35.97 -30.01
C GLY A 143 0.98 36.09 -29.99
N GLU A 144 1.53 37.13 -29.37
CA GLU A 144 2.95 37.45 -29.42
C GLU A 144 3.75 36.76 -28.31
N LYS A 145 5.06 36.60 -28.51
CA LYS A 145 5.97 36.13 -27.45
C LYS A 145 6.59 37.31 -26.71
N VAL A 146 6.55 37.24 -25.38
CA VAL A 146 6.97 38.32 -24.48
C VAL A 146 7.92 37.78 -23.41
N ASN A 147 9.03 38.47 -23.20
CA ASN A 147 9.95 38.26 -22.08
C ASN A 147 9.52 39.10 -20.89
N PHE A 148 9.68 38.54 -19.68
CA PHE A 148 9.39 39.24 -18.43
C PHE A 148 10.63 39.30 -17.55
N ARG A 149 10.76 40.41 -16.82
CA ARG A 149 11.73 40.53 -15.74
C ARG A 149 11.16 41.25 -14.53
N VAL A 150 11.68 40.93 -13.36
CA VAL A 150 11.30 41.54 -12.09
C VAL A 150 12.54 42.04 -11.37
N LYS A 151 12.52 43.30 -10.93
CA LYS A 151 13.56 43.90 -10.09
C LYS A 151 13.01 44.17 -8.71
N ALA A 152 13.82 43.92 -7.70
CA ALA A 152 13.54 44.36 -6.34
C ALA A 152 14.07 45.78 -6.15
N VAL A 153 13.32 46.60 -5.42
CA VAL A 153 13.63 48.02 -5.21
C VAL A 153 13.75 48.28 -3.71
N ASN A 154 14.82 48.96 -3.33
CA ASN A 154 15.00 49.53 -2.00
C ASN A 154 15.53 50.96 -2.12
N ILE A 155 15.83 51.60 -0.97
CA ILE A 155 16.37 52.97 -0.92
C ILE A 155 17.71 53.14 -1.68
N ALA A 156 18.43 52.05 -1.95
CA ALA A 156 19.67 52.07 -2.73
C ALA A 156 19.44 52.01 -4.25
N GLY A 157 18.20 51.75 -4.68
CA GLY A 157 17.80 51.64 -6.06
C GLY A 157 17.36 50.23 -6.45
N HIS A 158 17.57 49.89 -7.73
CA HIS A 158 17.08 48.66 -8.33
C HIS A 158 18.13 47.54 -8.25
N SER A 159 17.67 46.32 -7.98
CA SER A 159 18.52 45.13 -8.11
C SER A 159 18.76 44.71 -9.55
N PRO A 160 19.73 43.81 -9.78
CA PRO A 160 19.75 43.01 -11.01
C PRO A 160 18.38 42.37 -11.28
N PRO A 161 17.97 42.27 -12.56
CA PRO A 161 16.66 41.72 -12.89
C PRO A 161 16.65 40.19 -12.81
N ALA A 162 15.62 39.63 -12.17
CA ALA A 162 15.25 38.24 -12.38
C ALA A 162 14.53 38.11 -13.72
N VAL A 163 15.06 37.31 -14.65
CA VAL A 163 14.50 37.15 -16.00
C VAL A 163 13.98 35.72 -16.18
N LEU A 164 12.86 35.55 -16.87
CA LEU A 164 12.41 34.22 -17.29
C LEU A 164 13.38 33.62 -18.31
N SER A 165 13.62 32.32 -18.22
CA SER A 165 14.55 31.61 -19.12
C SER A 165 14.05 31.51 -20.56
N GLN A 166 12.74 31.63 -20.79
CA GLN A 166 12.10 31.56 -22.10
C GLN A 166 10.99 32.60 -22.21
N ALA A 167 10.79 33.14 -23.42
CA ALA A 167 9.69 34.02 -23.74
C ALA A 167 8.35 33.29 -23.60
N VAL A 168 7.33 34.00 -23.11
CA VAL A 168 5.98 33.49 -22.89
C VAL A 168 5.12 33.88 -24.08
N THR A 169 4.47 32.92 -24.73
CA THR A 169 3.48 33.22 -25.77
C THR A 169 2.19 33.73 -25.11
N ILE A 170 1.82 34.99 -25.35
CA ILE A 170 0.61 35.62 -24.83
C ILE A 170 -0.56 35.15 -25.67
N ARG A 171 -1.09 34.02 -25.27
CA ARG A 171 -2.33 33.46 -25.75
C ARG A 171 -2.99 32.85 -24.53
N GLU A 172 -4.24 32.47 -24.64
CA GLU A 172 -4.85 31.66 -23.60
C GLU A 172 -4.06 30.35 -23.45
N ILE A 173 -3.17 30.29 -22.44
CA ILE A 173 -2.41 29.09 -22.13
C ILE A 173 -3.25 28.31 -21.15
N MET A 174 -3.93 27.32 -21.72
CA MET A 174 -4.72 26.30 -21.07
C MET A 174 -3.88 25.54 -20.03
N GLY A 175 -3.75 26.09 -18.81
CA GLY A 175 -3.08 25.47 -17.66
C GLY A 175 -4.08 25.02 -16.61
N GLU A 176 -4.89 25.96 -16.15
CA GLU A 176 -6.02 25.71 -15.26
C GLU A 176 -7.37 25.73 -16.00
N SER A 177 -7.44 26.17 -17.26
CA SER A 177 -8.70 26.28 -18.00
C SER A 177 -9.18 25.01 -18.72
N TYR A 178 -8.47 23.87 -18.58
CA TYR A 178 -8.87 22.57 -19.17
C TYR A 178 -9.07 21.49 -18.09
N PRO A 179 -9.94 20.50 -18.33
CA PRO A 179 -10.13 19.39 -17.41
C PRO A 179 -8.88 18.51 -17.40
N LYS A 180 -8.40 18.14 -16.21
CA LYS A 180 -7.29 17.19 -16.07
C LYS A 180 -7.50 16.23 -14.91
N ILE A 181 -7.65 14.96 -15.21
CA ILE A 181 -7.76 13.88 -14.23
C ILE A 181 -6.36 13.43 -13.81
N ARG A 182 -6.15 13.30 -12.50
CA ARG A 182 -4.91 12.75 -11.92
C ARG A 182 -5.18 11.37 -11.35
N LEU A 183 -5.22 10.35 -12.21
CA LEU A 183 -5.44 8.97 -11.78
C LEU A 183 -4.24 8.45 -10.95
N PRO A 184 -4.45 8.11 -9.66
CA PRO A 184 -3.42 7.52 -8.80
C PRO A 184 -2.79 6.28 -9.42
N ARG A 185 -1.50 6.04 -9.17
CA ARG A 185 -0.73 4.98 -9.85
C ARG A 185 -1.31 3.59 -9.61
N GLU A 186 -1.77 3.34 -8.39
CA GLU A 186 -2.41 2.11 -7.94
C GLU A 186 -3.74 1.79 -8.65
N LEU A 187 -4.38 2.80 -9.26
CA LEU A 187 -5.63 2.65 -10.00
C LEU A 187 -5.40 2.51 -11.52
N ARG A 188 -4.17 2.63 -12.00
CA ARG A 188 -3.82 2.46 -13.42
C ARG A 188 -3.80 1.01 -13.88
N THR A 189 -3.75 0.09 -12.92
CA THR A 189 -3.85 -1.36 -13.14
C THR A 189 -5.16 -1.90 -12.57
N LYS A 190 -5.41 -3.20 -12.70
CA LYS A 190 -6.56 -3.85 -12.07
C LYS A 190 -6.52 -3.67 -10.55
N TYR A 191 -7.54 -2.99 -10.02
CA TYR A 191 -7.70 -2.77 -8.59
C TYR A 191 -8.56 -3.89 -7.99
N ILE A 192 -7.92 -4.77 -7.21
CA ILE A 192 -8.54 -5.99 -6.69
C ILE A 192 -8.92 -5.80 -5.21
N ARG A 193 -10.17 -6.11 -4.85
CA ARG A 193 -10.69 -6.06 -3.47
C ARG A 193 -11.53 -7.29 -3.17
N LYS A 194 -11.66 -7.67 -1.90
CA LYS A 194 -12.47 -8.82 -1.47
C LYS A 194 -13.93 -8.44 -1.26
N VAL A 195 -14.84 -9.40 -1.39
CA VAL A 195 -16.24 -9.22 -0.99
C VAL A 195 -16.31 -8.78 0.47
N GLY A 196 -17.21 -7.83 0.76
CA GLY A 196 -17.39 -7.24 2.09
C GLY A 196 -16.46 -6.05 2.39
N GLU A 197 -15.41 -5.82 1.60
CA GLU A 197 -14.50 -4.70 1.84
C GLU A 197 -15.14 -3.34 1.52
N LYS A 198 -14.82 -2.35 2.34
CA LYS A 198 -15.14 -0.94 2.07
C LYS A 198 -14.18 -0.39 1.01
N ILE A 199 -14.72 0.20 -0.05
CA ILE A 199 -13.92 0.78 -1.14
C ILE A 199 -14.12 2.29 -1.17
N ASN A 200 -13.01 3.03 -1.20
CA ASN A 200 -12.99 4.48 -1.28
C ASN A 200 -11.93 4.94 -2.29
N LEU A 201 -12.36 5.34 -3.48
CA LEU A 201 -11.49 5.79 -4.57
C LEU A 201 -11.55 7.30 -4.67
N THR A 202 -10.52 7.98 -4.19
CA THR A 202 -10.37 9.43 -4.36
C THR A 202 -9.53 9.71 -5.60
N ILE A 203 -10.11 10.39 -6.59
CA ILE A 203 -9.43 10.79 -7.81
C ILE A 203 -9.35 12.32 -7.85
N PRO A 204 -8.16 12.90 -7.64
CA PRO A 204 -7.94 14.32 -7.81
C PRO A 204 -8.07 14.74 -9.28
N PHE A 205 -8.54 15.96 -9.49
CA PHE A 205 -8.58 16.58 -10.81
C PHE A 205 -8.29 18.09 -10.76
N GLN A 206 -8.13 18.70 -11.92
CA GLN A 206 -7.94 20.14 -12.11
C GLN A 206 -8.83 20.67 -13.21
N GLY A 207 -9.10 21.97 -13.19
CA GLY A 207 -9.88 22.66 -14.20
C GLY A 207 -10.66 23.86 -13.65
N LYS A 208 -10.81 24.89 -14.47
CA LYS A 208 -11.54 26.14 -14.22
C LYS A 208 -12.28 26.55 -15.51
N PRO A 209 -13.58 26.87 -15.47
CA PRO A 209 -14.48 26.76 -14.32
C PRO A 209 -14.57 25.32 -13.79
N ARG A 210 -15.16 25.13 -12.60
CA ARG A 210 -15.18 23.83 -11.92
C ARG A 210 -15.70 22.74 -12.88
N PRO A 211 -14.91 21.68 -13.17
CA PRO A 211 -15.34 20.64 -14.07
C PRO A 211 -16.51 19.83 -13.50
N VAL A 212 -17.33 19.28 -14.39
CA VAL A 212 -18.34 18.29 -14.06
C VAL A 212 -17.69 16.91 -14.15
N ALA A 213 -17.70 16.17 -13.03
CA ALA A 213 -17.20 14.81 -12.95
C ALA A 213 -18.36 13.80 -13.04
N THR A 214 -18.39 13.03 -14.12
CA THR A 214 -19.40 12.02 -14.41
C THR A 214 -18.76 10.64 -14.46
N TRP A 215 -19.39 9.67 -13.80
CA TRP A 215 -18.89 8.31 -13.74
C TRP A 215 -19.76 7.34 -14.52
N TYR A 216 -19.11 6.39 -15.17
CA TYR A 216 -19.71 5.28 -15.89
C TYR A 216 -19.16 3.96 -15.36
N LYS A 217 -20.00 2.92 -15.38
CA LYS A 217 -19.61 1.52 -15.17
C LYS A 217 -20.02 0.74 -16.41
N ASP A 218 -19.05 0.07 -17.03
CA ASP A 218 -19.26 -0.76 -18.23
C ASP A 218 -20.00 -0.01 -19.36
N GLY A 219 -19.68 1.28 -19.52
CA GLY A 219 -20.26 2.17 -20.54
C GLY A 219 -21.62 2.78 -20.18
N GLN A 220 -22.21 2.41 -19.04
CA GLN A 220 -23.49 2.96 -18.58
C GLN A 220 -23.29 3.94 -17.41
N PRO A 221 -24.12 5.00 -17.27
CA PRO A 221 -24.08 5.86 -16.10
C PRO A 221 -24.22 5.04 -14.81
N ILE A 222 -23.44 5.38 -13.79
CA ILE A 222 -23.50 4.66 -12.51
C ILE A 222 -24.89 4.79 -11.87
N ASP A 223 -25.46 3.68 -11.43
CA ASP A 223 -26.64 3.67 -10.56
C ASP A 223 -26.24 4.14 -9.14
N PRO A 224 -26.80 5.26 -8.63
CA PRO A 224 -26.49 5.76 -7.29
C PRO A 224 -26.92 4.82 -6.16
N LYS A 225 -27.80 3.84 -6.42
CA LYS A 225 -28.14 2.78 -5.44
C LYS A 225 -27.02 1.76 -5.28
N MET A 226 -26.24 1.54 -6.33
CA MET A 226 -25.14 0.57 -6.36
C MET A 226 -23.84 1.20 -5.87
N VAL A 227 -23.52 2.41 -6.33
CA VAL A 227 -22.25 3.07 -6.02
C VAL A 227 -22.49 4.53 -5.68
N ASN A 228 -21.92 5.00 -4.58
CA ASN A 228 -22.05 6.39 -4.16
C ASN A 228 -20.91 7.23 -4.74
N VAL A 229 -21.23 8.39 -5.30
CA VAL A 229 -20.23 9.35 -5.80
C VAL A 229 -20.37 10.68 -5.07
N ARG A 230 -19.25 11.28 -4.71
CA ARG A 230 -19.19 12.64 -4.14
C ARG A 230 -18.16 13.46 -4.91
N ASN A 231 -18.57 14.64 -5.36
CA ASN A 231 -17.70 15.53 -6.13
C ASN A 231 -17.38 16.79 -5.31
N SER A 232 -16.10 17.14 -5.22
CA SER A 232 -15.62 18.42 -4.68
C SER A 232 -15.11 19.32 -5.81
N ASN A 233 -14.46 20.42 -5.47
CA ASN A 233 -13.80 21.32 -6.42
C ASN A 233 -12.43 20.81 -6.92
N VAL A 234 -11.84 19.82 -6.26
CA VAL A 234 -10.48 19.33 -6.54
C VAL A 234 -10.40 17.82 -6.70
N ASP A 235 -11.45 17.08 -6.37
CA ASP A 235 -11.49 15.63 -6.47
C ASP A 235 -12.92 15.08 -6.64
N THR A 236 -12.98 13.82 -7.04
CA THR A 236 -14.19 12.99 -7.01
C THR A 236 -13.90 11.73 -6.20
N ILE A 237 -14.89 11.30 -5.41
CA ILE A 237 -14.80 10.16 -4.52
C ILE A 237 -15.88 9.17 -4.91
N LEU A 238 -15.44 7.98 -5.36
CA LEU A 238 -16.31 6.82 -5.56
C LEU A 238 -16.24 5.92 -4.32
N PHE A 239 -17.40 5.62 -3.74
CA PHE A 239 -17.51 4.94 -2.46
C PHE A 239 -18.49 3.77 -2.50
N ILE A 240 -18.02 2.59 -2.07
CA ILE A 240 -18.80 1.37 -1.88
C ILE A 240 -18.67 0.96 -0.42
N ARG A 241 -19.81 0.81 0.27
CA ARG A 241 -19.84 0.48 1.70
C ARG A 241 -19.38 -0.94 1.96
N GLU A 242 -19.92 -1.86 1.17
CA GLU A 242 -19.70 -3.29 1.27
C GLU A 242 -19.59 -3.84 -0.15
N ALA A 243 -18.39 -4.28 -0.53
CA ALA A 243 -18.14 -4.70 -1.90
C ALA A 243 -18.81 -6.04 -2.22
N GLU A 244 -19.69 -6.03 -3.20
CA GLU A 244 -20.26 -7.22 -3.84
C GLU A 244 -19.68 -7.47 -5.24
N ARG A 245 -19.81 -8.69 -5.75
CA ARG A 245 -19.25 -9.09 -7.05
C ARG A 245 -19.77 -8.26 -8.23
N GLU A 246 -21.01 -7.79 -8.15
CA GLU A 246 -21.65 -6.95 -9.17
C GLU A 246 -20.94 -5.60 -9.35
N HIS A 247 -20.25 -5.11 -8.31
CA HIS A 247 -19.42 -3.90 -8.43
C HIS A 247 -18.15 -4.13 -9.28
N SER A 248 -17.83 -5.35 -9.67
CA SER A 248 -16.74 -5.57 -10.63
C SER A 248 -17.12 -4.96 -11.98
N GLY A 249 -16.15 -4.35 -12.66
CA GLY A 249 -16.37 -3.73 -13.96
C GLY A 249 -15.29 -2.75 -14.34
N THR A 250 -15.43 -2.18 -15.52
CA THR A 250 -14.61 -1.06 -15.97
C THR A 250 -15.32 0.22 -15.60
N TYR A 251 -14.68 1.02 -14.75
CA TYR A 251 -15.18 2.33 -14.36
C TYR A 251 -14.48 3.39 -15.20
N GLU A 252 -15.25 4.32 -15.75
CA GLU A 252 -14.74 5.46 -16.50
C GLU A 252 -15.18 6.76 -15.81
N LEU A 253 -14.21 7.62 -15.53
CA LEU A 253 -14.43 8.99 -15.09
C LEU A 253 -14.28 9.90 -16.31
N VAL A 254 -15.33 10.64 -16.61
CA VAL A 254 -15.34 11.71 -17.62
C VAL A 254 -15.39 13.04 -16.87
N LEU A 255 -14.40 13.89 -17.13
CA LEU A 255 -14.27 15.21 -16.54
C LEU A 255 -14.50 16.26 -17.64
N GLN A 256 -15.53 17.07 -17.52
CA GLN A 256 -15.96 18.00 -18.57
C GLN A 256 -15.90 19.46 -18.12
N ILE A 257 -15.36 20.34 -18.97
CA ILE A 257 -15.45 21.80 -18.86
C ILE A 257 -15.96 22.32 -20.20
N GLU A 258 -17.18 22.84 -20.23
CA GLU A 258 -17.82 23.31 -21.47
C GLU A 258 -17.72 22.24 -22.59
N ASN A 259 -16.96 22.51 -23.64
CA ASN A 259 -16.76 21.61 -24.79
C ASN A 259 -15.48 20.77 -24.70
N MET A 260 -14.73 20.85 -23.60
CA MET A 260 -13.51 20.09 -23.35
C MET A 260 -13.77 18.91 -22.41
N GLU A 261 -13.11 17.79 -22.65
CA GLU A 261 -13.16 16.61 -21.78
C GLU A 261 -11.78 16.01 -21.52
N ASP A 262 -11.64 15.36 -20.36
CA ASP A 262 -10.58 14.41 -20.06
C ASP A 262 -11.21 13.12 -19.52
N ARG A 263 -10.57 11.97 -19.80
CA ARG A 263 -11.11 10.64 -19.45
C ARG A 263 -10.06 9.80 -18.75
N ALA A 264 -10.50 9.04 -17.75
CA ALA A 264 -9.68 8.03 -17.10
C ALA A 264 -10.49 6.77 -16.82
N SER A 265 -9.91 5.62 -17.13
CA SER A 265 -10.53 4.32 -16.86
C SER A 265 -9.76 3.56 -15.78
N LEU A 266 -10.49 2.83 -14.94
CA LEU A 266 -9.93 1.89 -13.97
C LEU A 266 -10.74 0.59 -13.97
N ILE A 267 -10.07 -0.54 -13.73
CA ILE A 267 -10.72 -1.85 -13.68
C ILE A 267 -10.85 -2.27 -12.22
N LEU A 268 -12.08 -2.30 -11.70
CA LEU A 268 -12.37 -2.81 -10.37
C LEU A 268 -12.72 -4.30 -10.45
N ARG A 269 -12.03 -5.13 -9.66
CA ARG A 269 -12.34 -6.56 -9.54
C ARG A 269 -12.62 -6.92 -8.10
N ILE A 270 -13.85 -7.31 -7.80
CA ILE A 270 -14.24 -7.86 -6.51
C ILE A 270 -14.09 -9.38 -6.56
N VAL A 271 -13.29 -9.92 -5.65
CA VAL A 271 -12.97 -11.35 -5.55
C VAL A 271 -13.55 -11.94 -4.28
N ASP A 272 -13.93 -13.21 -4.33
CA ASP A 272 -14.49 -13.97 -3.23
C ASP A 272 -13.83 -15.35 -3.16
N LYS A 273 -14.16 -16.14 -2.14
CA LYS A 273 -13.91 -17.58 -2.10
C LYS A 273 -14.62 -18.27 -3.26
N PRO A 274 -14.10 -19.41 -3.74
CA PRO A 274 -14.76 -20.13 -4.81
C PRO A 274 -15.99 -20.87 -4.29
N GLY A 275 -16.87 -21.29 -5.20
CA GLY A 275 -17.93 -22.24 -4.89
C GLY A 275 -17.39 -23.65 -4.60
N PRO A 276 -18.21 -24.54 -4.03
CA PRO A 276 -17.81 -25.92 -3.80
C PRO A 276 -17.55 -26.65 -5.13
N PRO A 277 -16.65 -27.66 -5.13
CA PRO A 277 -16.51 -28.58 -6.26
C PRO A 277 -17.84 -29.24 -6.64
N LEU A 278 -18.00 -29.61 -7.90
CA LEU A 278 -19.24 -30.20 -8.39
C LEU A 278 -19.11 -31.72 -8.57
N LYS A 279 -20.24 -32.42 -8.60
CA LYS A 279 -20.35 -33.87 -8.91
C LYS A 279 -19.32 -34.77 -8.20
N MET A 280 -18.99 -34.44 -6.96
CA MET A 280 -18.06 -35.25 -6.17
C MET A 280 -18.59 -36.68 -6.04
N LYS A 281 -17.76 -37.66 -6.39
CA LYS A 281 -18.08 -39.07 -6.31
C LYS A 281 -16.86 -39.90 -5.93
N VAL A 282 -17.12 -41.05 -5.33
CA VAL A 282 -16.12 -42.11 -5.18
C VAL A 282 -16.25 -43.02 -6.40
N THR A 283 -15.20 -43.11 -7.20
CA THR A 283 -15.23 -43.85 -8.46
C THR A 283 -14.86 -45.31 -8.28
N ASP A 284 -13.96 -45.59 -7.35
CA ASP A 284 -13.51 -46.95 -7.06
C ASP A 284 -12.96 -47.07 -5.64
N VAL A 285 -12.98 -48.30 -5.11
CA VAL A 285 -12.55 -48.64 -3.75
C VAL A 285 -11.82 -49.96 -3.80
N TRP A 286 -10.53 -49.94 -3.46
CA TRP A 286 -9.69 -51.13 -3.49
C TRP A 286 -8.74 -51.16 -2.30
N GLY A 287 -8.72 -52.28 -1.60
CA GLY A 287 -7.88 -52.49 -0.43
C GLY A 287 -8.14 -51.44 0.65
N PHE A 288 -7.28 -50.42 0.68
CA PHE A 288 -7.20 -49.34 1.66
C PHE A 288 -7.42 -47.96 1.08
N ASN A 289 -7.83 -47.92 -0.18
CA ASN A 289 -7.84 -46.71 -0.97
C ASN A 289 -9.25 -46.49 -1.52
N ALA A 290 -9.61 -45.23 -1.67
CA ALA A 290 -10.76 -44.80 -2.44
C ALA A 290 -10.30 -43.77 -3.48
N ALA A 291 -10.65 -44.00 -4.75
CA ALA A 291 -10.51 -42.99 -5.78
C ALA A 291 -11.68 -42.01 -5.69
N LEU A 292 -11.34 -40.73 -5.65
CA LEU A 292 -12.28 -39.62 -5.64
C LEU A 292 -12.13 -38.83 -6.93
N GLU A 293 -13.25 -38.43 -7.52
CA GLU A 293 -13.32 -37.57 -8.68
C GLU A 293 -14.39 -36.50 -8.44
N TRP A 294 -14.13 -35.30 -8.94
CA TRP A 294 -15.06 -34.17 -8.92
C TRP A 294 -14.88 -33.32 -10.17
N ASP A 295 -15.81 -32.40 -10.39
CA ASP A 295 -15.72 -31.35 -11.38
C ASP A 295 -15.29 -30.03 -10.69
N PRO A 296 -14.61 -29.10 -11.40
CA PRO A 296 -14.34 -27.76 -10.88
C PRO A 296 -15.62 -27.02 -10.44
N PRO A 297 -15.51 -26.03 -9.54
CA PRO A 297 -16.66 -25.25 -9.13
C PRO A 297 -17.23 -24.46 -10.32
N LYS A 298 -18.55 -24.26 -10.33
CA LYS A 298 -19.20 -23.38 -11.33
C LYS A 298 -18.73 -21.93 -11.18
N ASP A 299 -18.43 -21.54 -9.96
CA ASP A 299 -18.05 -20.20 -9.57
C ASP A 299 -16.66 -20.22 -8.94
N ASP A 300 -15.71 -19.51 -9.54
CA ASP A 300 -14.34 -19.39 -9.05
C ASP A 300 -14.17 -18.25 -8.03
N GLY A 301 -15.26 -17.52 -7.72
CA GLY A 301 -15.19 -16.34 -6.86
C GLY A 301 -14.47 -15.17 -7.55
N ASN A 302 -14.46 -15.13 -8.89
CA ASN A 302 -13.71 -14.16 -9.69
C ASN A 302 -12.20 -14.20 -9.41
N CYS A 303 -11.66 -15.32 -8.94
CA CYS A 303 -10.25 -15.53 -8.64
C CYS A 303 -9.87 -16.96 -9.06
N GLU A 304 -8.71 -17.11 -9.67
CA GLU A 304 -8.29 -18.40 -10.22
C GLU A 304 -8.24 -19.50 -9.12
N ILE A 305 -8.75 -20.68 -9.46
CA ILE A 305 -8.65 -21.86 -8.60
C ILE A 305 -7.19 -22.33 -8.59
N ILE A 306 -6.57 -22.28 -7.40
CA ILE A 306 -5.17 -22.68 -7.20
C ILE A 306 -5.03 -24.16 -6.81
N GLY A 307 -6.12 -24.79 -6.35
CA GLY A 307 -6.16 -26.20 -6.01
C GLY A 307 -7.41 -26.62 -5.24
N TYR A 308 -7.35 -27.83 -4.68
CA TYR A 308 -8.40 -28.44 -3.89
C TYR A 308 -7.85 -29.02 -2.59
N THR A 309 -8.60 -28.86 -1.50
CA THR A 309 -8.29 -29.51 -0.22
C THR A 309 -9.24 -30.68 -0.01
N ILE A 310 -8.69 -31.88 0.23
CA ILE A 310 -9.44 -33.13 0.39
C ILE A 310 -9.32 -33.61 1.82
N GLN A 311 -10.45 -33.98 2.43
CA GLN A 311 -10.48 -34.53 3.77
C GLN A 311 -11.30 -35.82 3.84
N LYS A 312 -10.93 -36.69 4.78
CA LYS A 312 -11.64 -37.93 5.10
C LYS A 312 -12.00 -37.99 6.58
N ALA A 313 -13.13 -38.59 6.92
CA ALA A 313 -13.52 -38.88 8.29
C ALA A 313 -14.03 -40.31 8.41
N ASP A 314 -13.55 -41.03 9.42
CA ASP A 314 -14.12 -42.31 9.81
C ASP A 314 -15.51 -42.05 10.41
N MET A 315 -16.54 -42.77 9.96
CA MET A 315 -17.90 -42.56 10.42
C MET A 315 -18.12 -42.94 11.89
N LYS A 316 -17.24 -43.74 12.48
CA LYS A 316 -17.28 -44.08 13.92
C LYS A 316 -16.76 -42.92 14.77
N THR A 317 -15.65 -42.30 14.38
CA THR A 317 -15.04 -41.21 15.17
C THR A 317 -15.55 -39.83 14.80
N LYS A 318 -16.04 -39.66 13.57
CA LYS A 318 -16.45 -38.38 12.96
C LYS A 318 -15.36 -37.30 12.95
N GLU A 319 -14.10 -37.68 13.18
CA GLU A 319 -12.96 -36.78 13.11
C GLU A 319 -12.48 -36.64 11.67
N TRP A 320 -12.34 -35.40 11.20
CA TRP A 320 -11.84 -35.08 9.87
C TRP A 320 -10.32 -34.98 9.85
N PHE A 321 -9.71 -35.60 8.84
CA PHE A 321 -8.29 -35.54 8.56
C PHE A 321 -8.05 -35.11 7.11
N THR A 322 -7.07 -34.22 6.90
CA THR A 322 -6.67 -33.81 5.56
C THR A 322 -5.89 -34.93 4.85
N VAL A 323 -6.33 -35.25 3.63
CA VAL A 323 -5.67 -36.19 2.72
C VAL A 323 -4.68 -35.43 1.84
N TYR A 324 -5.13 -34.33 1.22
CA TYR A 324 -4.32 -33.46 0.38
C TYR A 324 -4.69 -31.99 0.62
N GLU A 325 -3.68 -31.13 0.53
CA GLU A 325 -3.82 -29.67 0.44
C GLU A 325 -3.33 -29.22 -0.94
N HIS A 326 -3.95 -28.18 -1.51
CA HIS A 326 -3.57 -27.61 -2.79
C HIS A 326 -3.46 -28.62 -3.95
N ASN A 327 -4.30 -29.68 -3.95
CA ASN A 327 -4.31 -30.64 -5.05
C ASN A 327 -4.76 -29.93 -6.33
N ARG A 328 -3.91 -29.86 -7.36
CA ARG A 328 -4.25 -29.15 -8.61
C ARG A 328 -5.15 -29.95 -9.56
N ARG A 329 -5.33 -31.25 -9.28
CA ARG A 329 -6.14 -32.15 -10.09
C ARG A 329 -7.56 -32.22 -9.55
N THR A 330 -8.51 -32.58 -10.39
CA THR A 330 -9.91 -32.82 -10.01
C THR A 330 -10.18 -34.28 -9.63
N ASN A 331 -9.12 -35.01 -9.27
CA ASN A 331 -9.17 -36.36 -8.75
C ASN A 331 -8.05 -36.57 -7.73
N CYS A 332 -8.23 -37.57 -6.88
CA CYS A 332 -7.18 -38.06 -6.00
C CYS A 332 -7.47 -39.48 -5.52
N THR A 333 -6.46 -40.15 -4.98
CA THR A 333 -6.63 -41.42 -4.27
C THR A 333 -6.46 -41.17 -2.78
N ALA A 334 -7.54 -41.32 -2.00
CA ALA A 334 -7.47 -41.25 -0.54
C ALA A 334 -7.00 -42.61 0.00
N SER A 335 -5.80 -42.63 0.59
CA SER A 335 -5.19 -43.83 1.16
C SER A 335 -5.52 -44.01 2.64
N ASP A 336 -5.03 -45.11 3.23
CA ASP A 336 -5.09 -45.40 4.68
C ASP A 336 -6.52 -45.51 5.24
N LEU A 337 -7.42 -46.12 4.48
CA LEU A 337 -8.77 -46.49 4.93
C LEU A 337 -8.72 -47.82 5.67
N ILE A 338 -9.41 -47.95 6.79
CA ILE A 338 -9.50 -49.22 7.53
C ILE A 338 -10.58 -50.08 6.88
N MET A 339 -10.25 -51.34 6.54
CA MET A 339 -11.24 -52.29 6.02
C MET A 339 -12.42 -52.46 6.97
N GLY A 340 -13.63 -52.50 6.41
CA GLY A 340 -14.86 -52.61 7.18
C GLY A 340 -15.28 -51.32 7.92
N ASN A 341 -14.46 -50.26 7.90
CA ASN A 341 -14.91 -48.95 8.35
C ASN A 341 -15.56 -48.18 7.20
N GLU A 342 -16.51 -47.34 7.59
CA GLU A 342 -17.22 -46.43 6.72
C GLU A 342 -16.55 -45.06 6.76
N TYR A 343 -16.31 -44.47 5.60
CA TYR A 343 -15.69 -43.16 5.49
C TYR A 343 -16.60 -42.15 4.79
N MET A 344 -16.54 -40.91 5.28
CA MET A 344 -17.03 -39.73 4.58
C MET A 344 -15.85 -38.98 3.99
N PHE A 345 -16.05 -38.39 2.81
CA PHE A 345 -15.07 -37.55 2.15
C PHE A 345 -15.70 -36.19 1.86
N ARG A 346 -14.89 -35.15 1.95
CA ARG A 346 -15.24 -33.80 1.51
C ARG A 346 -14.11 -33.16 0.74
N VAL A 347 -14.45 -32.35 -0.25
CA VAL A 347 -13.49 -31.62 -1.07
C VAL A 347 -13.87 -30.15 -1.08
N TYR A 348 -12.86 -29.29 -0.95
CA TYR A 348 -12.98 -27.85 -1.02
C TYR A 348 -12.25 -27.34 -2.25
N SER A 349 -12.84 -26.40 -2.96
CA SER A 349 -12.13 -25.58 -3.95
C SER A 349 -11.33 -24.51 -3.21
N GLU A 350 -10.20 -24.10 -3.78
CA GLU A 350 -9.33 -23.11 -3.17
C GLU A 350 -8.90 -22.06 -4.19
N ASN A 351 -8.97 -20.79 -3.79
CA ASN A 351 -8.37 -19.66 -4.49
C ASN A 351 -7.62 -18.76 -3.49
N LEU A 352 -7.06 -17.64 -3.94
CA LEU A 352 -6.31 -16.71 -3.07
C LEU A 352 -7.16 -16.06 -1.97
N CYS A 353 -8.50 -16.09 -2.07
CA CYS A 353 -9.41 -15.61 -1.04
C CYS A 353 -9.67 -16.66 0.06
N GLY A 354 -9.49 -17.94 -0.26
CA GLY A 354 -9.55 -19.05 0.69
C GLY A 354 -10.29 -20.27 0.14
N LEU A 355 -10.74 -21.11 1.07
CA LEU A 355 -11.50 -22.32 0.79
C LEU A 355 -12.98 -22.03 0.56
N SER A 356 -13.58 -22.76 -0.36
CA SER A 356 -15.04 -22.83 -0.56
C SER A 356 -15.75 -23.49 0.62
N GLU A 357 -17.07 -23.66 0.50
CA GLU A 357 -17.80 -24.68 1.25
C GLU A 357 -17.43 -26.10 0.77
N GLU A 358 -17.77 -27.12 1.54
CA GLU A 358 -17.51 -28.51 1.15
C GLU A 358 -18.43 -29.00 0.02
N ALA A 359 -17.83 -29.67 -0.97
CA ALA A 359 -18.52 -30.71 -1.70
C ALA A 359 -18.49 -31.99 -0.85
N GLY A 360 -19.65 -32.62 -0.64
CA GLY A 360 -19.77 -33.86 0.13
C GLY A 360 -20.36 -35.01 -0.70
N VAL A 361 -19.87 -36.22 -0.45
CA VAL A 361 -20.61 -37.45 -0.76
C VAL A 361 -21.68 -37.59 0.33
N SER A 362 -22.97 -37.65 -0.03
CA SER A 362 -24.08 -37.62 0.94
C SER A 362 -23.93 -38.65 2.06
N LYS A 363 -24.49 -38.36 3.25
CA LYS A 363 -24.52 -39.23 4.45
C LYS A 363 -25.00 -40.67 4.19
N ASN A 364 -25.66 -40.93 3.06
CA ASN A 364 -26.19 -42.24 2.67
C ASN A 364 -25.27 -43.04 1.71
N THR A 365 -24.08 -42.55 1.41
CA THR A 365 -23.10 -43.22 0.53
C THR A 365 -21.79 -43.44 1.27
N ALA A 366 -21.89 -43.90 2.51
CA ALA A 366 -20.75 -44.36 3.28
C ALA A 366 -20.00 -45.44 2.50
N VAL A 367 -18.77 -45.15 2.12
CA VAL A 367 -17.96 -46.09 1.39
C VAL A 367 -17.35 -47.05 2.40
N ILE A 368 -17.89 -48.26 2.48
CA ILE A 368 -17.25 -49.35 3.18
C ILE A 368 -16.05 -49.76 2.34
N ALA A 369 -14.85 -49.71 2.91
CA ALA A 369 -13.69 -50.36 2.32
C ALA A 369 -13.98 -51.88 2.23
N LYS A 370 -14.45 -52.33 1.06
CA LYS A 370 -14.79 -53.72 0.75
C LYS A 370 -13.75 -54.31 -0.20
N THR A 371 -13.47 -55.60 -0.04
CA THR A 371 -12.69 -56.38 -1.01
C THR A 371 -13.46 -56.46 -2.32
N GLY A 372 -12.93 -55.81 -3.36
CA GLY A 372 -13.66 -55.59 -4.62
C GLY A 372 -12.87 -55.88 -5.90
N HIS A 373 -11.82 -56.71 -5.87
CA HIS A 373 -11.50 -57.42 -7.11
C HIS A 373 -12.41 -58.63 -7.20
N LYS A 374 -13.26 -58.67 -8.25
CA LYS A 374 -13.73 -59.94 -8.80
C LYS A 374 -12.53 -60.87 -8.82
N ARG A 375 -12.61 -62.02 -8.14
CA ARG A 375 -11.61 -63.07 -8.23
C ARG A 375 -11.31 -63.27 -9.72
N SER A 376 -10.08 -62.96 -10.13
CA SER A 376 -9.49 -63.59 -11.30
C SER A 376 -9.67 -65.10 -11.13
N PRO A 377 -10.00 -65.86 -12.18
CA PRO A 377 -10.27 -67.30 -12.07
C PRO A 377 -9.02 -68.15 -11.75
N TYR A 378 -7.90 -67.54 -11.35
CA TYR A 378 -6.71 -68.26 -10.94
C TYR A 378 -6.76 -68.61 -9.45
N LYS A 379 -6.87 -69.91 -9.17
CA LYS A 379 -6.52 -70.50 -7.87
C LYS A 379 -5.10 -70.04 -7.49
N GLU A 380 -4.96 -69.24 -6.44
CA GLU A 380 -3.66 -69.01 -5.79
C GLU A 380 -3.14 -70.38 -5.33
N LYS A 381 -2.09 -70.86 -6.00
CA LYS A 381 -1.25 -71.93 -5.45
C LYS A 381 -0.37 -71.26 -4.38
N ASP A 382 -0.38 -71.83 -3.18
CA ASP A 382 0.55 -71.54 -2.10
C ASP A 382 2.00 -71.78 -2.56
N THR A 383 2.60 -70.81 -3.26
CA THR A 383 4.05 -70.73 -3.42
C THR A 383 4.59 -69.84 -2.33
N SER A 384 5.19 -70.47 -1.32
CA SER A 384 5.96 -69.81 -0.27
C SER A 384 6.97 -68.84 -0.89
N CYS A 385 7.00 -67.60 -0.42
CA CYS A 385 7.86 -66.54 -0.92
C CYS A 385 8.34 -65.61 0.19
N MET A 386 9.60 -65.17 0.09
CA MET A 386 10.17 -64.20 1.02
C MET A 386 9.40 -62.87 1.00
N PRO A 387 9.45 -62.07 2.08
CA PRO A 387 8.80 -60.77 2.11
C PRO A 387 9.42 -59.88 1.02
N LYS A 388 8.58 -59.12 0.32
CA LYS A 388 9.01 -58.15 -0.68
C LYS A 388 8.10 -56.94 -0.65
N PHE A 389 8.68 -55.78 -0.42
CA PHE A 389 7.96 -54.51 -0.51
C PHE A 389 7.62 -54.21 -1.97
N THR A 390 6.32 -54.16 -2.27
CA THR A 390 5.80 -53.78 -3.59
C THR A 390 5.56 -52.27 -3.70
N GLN A 391 5.44 -51.59 -2.56
CA GLN A 391 5.37 -50.14 -2.50
C GLN A 391 6.26 -49.66 -1.35
N PRO A 392 7.36 -48.93 -1.65
CA PRO A 392 8.28 -48.45 -0.63
C PRO A 392 7.69 -47.27 0.14
N LEU A 393 8.34 -46.91 1.25
CA LEU A 393 8.07 -45.66 1.94
C LEU A 393 8.56 -44.47 1.08
N VAL A 394 7.96 -43.31 1.29
CA VAL A 394 8.27 -42.08 0.55
C VAL A 394 8.55 -40.97 1.55
N ASP A 395 9.59 -40.19 1.28
CA ASP A 395 9.95 -39.01 2.07
C ASP A 395 8.79 -38.02 2.16
N ARG A 396 8.61 -37.41 3.33
CA ARG A 396 7.53 -36.44 3.57
C ARG A 396 7.99 -35.26 4.40
N SER A 397 7.45 -34.08 4.10
CA SER A 397 7.54 -32.89 4.95
C SER A 397 6.14 -32.53 5.46
N ILE A 398 6.00 -32.30 6.76
CA ILE A 398 4.73 -31.97 7.41
C ILE A 398 4.87 -30.80 8.38
N VAL A 399 3.75 -30.24 8.81
CA VAL A 399 3.70 -29.21 9.87
C VAL A 399 3.37 -29.86 11.22
N ALA A 400 4.05 -29.43 12.26
CA ALA A 400 3.84 -29.93 13.61
C ALA A 400 2.38 -29.75 14.08
N GLY A 401 1.89 -30.73 14.83
CA GLY A 401 0.57 -30.74 15.46
C GLY A 401 -0.54 -31.42 14.66
N TYR A 402 -0.36 -31.69 13.36
CA TYR A 402 -1.33 -32.42 12.54
C TYR A 402 -0.89 -33.88 12.35
N SER A 403 -1.73 -34.83 12.73
CA SER A 403 -1.42 -36.25 12.60
C SER A 403 -1.08 -36.61 11.16
N THR A 404 -0.04 -37.41 10.96
CA THR A 404 0.39 -37.87 9.63
C THR A 404 0.40 -39.40 9.58
N THR A 405 0.41 -39.97 8.38
CA THR A 405 0.56 -41.41 8.18
C THR A 405 1.64 -41.66 7.15
N ILE A 406 2.61 -42.52 7.44
CA ILE A 406 3.50 -43.11 6.44
C ILE A 406 3.08 -44.54 6.16
N SER A 407 3.18 -44.98 4.90
CA SER A 407 2.67 -46.28 4.48
C SER A 407 3.50 -46.93 3.40
N CYS A 408 3.54 -48.26 3.43
CA CYS A 408 4.21 -49.12 2.47
C CYS A 408 3.39 -50.41 2.27
N SER A 409 3.68 -51.16 1.21
CA SER A 409 2.99 -52.42 0.91
C SER A 409 3.99 -53.55 0.78
N VAL A 410 3.74 -54.67 1.44
CA VAL A 410 4.57 -55.88 1.43
C VAL A 410 3.75 -57.09 1.00
N LYS A 411 4.36 -57.95 0.17
CA LYS A 411 3.87 -59.30 -0.11
C LYS A 411 4.83 -60.32 0.50
N GLY A 412 4.35 -61.50 0.86
CA GLY A 412 5.16 -62.58 1.40
C GLY A 412 4.30 -63.68 2.02
N TYR A 413 4.72 -64.93 1.88
CA TYR A 413 4.05 -66.09 2.46
C TYR A 413 5.11 -67.09 2.97
N PRO A 414 5.07 -67.56 4.22
CA PRO A 414 4.09 -67.28 5.26
C PRO A 414 4.01 -65.79 5.64
N LYS A 415 2.88 -65.38 6.23
CA LYS A 415 2.58 -63.96 6.52
C LYS A 415 3.71 -63.33 7.34
N PRO A 416 4.35 -62.25 6.85
CA PRO A 416 5.51 -61.68 7.53
C PRO A 416 5.14 -60.96 8.83
N LYS A 417 6.01 -61.07 9.83
CA LYS A 417 6.04 -60.25 11.02
C LYS A 417 6.62 -58.87 10.67
N ILE A 418 5.97 -57.81 11.14
CA ILE A 418 6.30 -56.42 10.80
C ILE A 418 6.92 -55.71 12.00
N VAL A 419 8.00 -54.98 11.75
CA VAL A 419 8.70 -54.16 12.74
C VAL A 419 8.88 -52.75 12.18
N TRP A 420 8.37 -51.75 12.89
CA TRP A 420 8.60 -50.34 12.57
C TRP A 420 9.72 -49.78 13.45
N MET A 421 10.55 -48.95 12.85
CA MET A 421 11.70 -48.33 13.51
C MET A 421 11.74 -46.82 13.22
N LYS A 422 12.17 -46.05 14.23
CA LYS A 422 12.53 -44.63 14.09
C LYS A 422 13.99 -44.48 14.48
N ASN A 423 14.81 -43.95 13.58
CA ASN A 423 16.25 -43.77 13.77
C ASN A 423 16.94 -45.07 14.26
N LYS A 424 16.59 -46.21 13.64
CA LYS A 424 17.06 -47.56 13.98
C LYS A 424 16.60 -48.11 15.34
N MET A 425 15.77 -47.38 16.08
CA MET A 425 15.14 -47.88 17.31
C MET A 425 13.75 -48.42 17.01
N ILE A 426 13.43 -49.61 17.54
CA ILE A 426 12.11 -50.22 17.40
C ILE A 426 11.07 -49.31 18.06
N ILE A 427 9.99 -49.03 17.34
CA ILE A 427 8.85 -48.30 17.87
C ILE A 427 8.02 -49.27 18.73
N GLY A 428 7.99 -49.01 20.04
CA GLY A 428 7.23 -49.82 21.01
C GLY A 428 5.72 -49.50 21.03
N GLN A 429 5.04 -49.98 22.07
CA GLN A 429 3.63 -49.63 22.34
C GLN A 429 3.54 -48.20 22.89
N ASP A 430 3.53 -47.22 21.99
CA ASP A 430 3.31 -45.82 22.31
C ASP A 430 2.02 -45.34 21.62
N PRO A 431 1.03 -44.79 22.36
CA PRO A 431 -0.23 -44.28 21.79
C PRO A 431 -0.05 -43.22 20.69
N LYS A 432 1.11 -42.59 20.63
CA LYS A 432 1.50 -41.64 19.58
C LYS A 432 1.69 -42.30 18.21
N PHE A 433 2.17 -43.55 18.22
CA PHE A 433 2.50 -44.32 17.03
C PHE A 433 1.50 -45.44 16.83
N LEU A 434 0.51 -45.21 15.97
CA LEU A 434 -0.51 -46.21 15.67
C LEU A 434 -0.10 -47.00 14.42
N MET A 435 0.40 -48.21 14.66
CA MET A 435 0.79 -49.17 13.62
C MET A 435 -0.40 -50.04 13.20
N ARG A 436 -0.57 -50.25 11.89
CA ARG A 436 -1.57 -51.18 11.36
C ARG A 436 -0.98 -52.00 10.21
N ASN A 437 -1.36 -53.27 10.15
CA ASN A 437 -1.08 -54.18 9.05
C ASN A 437 -2.40 -54.80 8.62
N ASN A 438 -2.85 -54.52 7.41
CA ASN A 438 -4.03 -55.19 6.88
C ASN A 438 -3.70 -55.74 5.47
N GLN A 439 -3.77 -57.06 5.33
CA GLN A 439 -3.44 -57.76 4.06
C GLN A 439 -2.16 -57.28 3.33
N GLY A 440 -1.11 -56.90 4.08
CA GLY A 440 0.17 -56.47 3.50
C GLY A 440 0.32 -54.96 3.26
N VAL A 441 -0.71 -54.13 3.44
CA VAL A 441 -0.51 -52.66 3.52
C VAL A 441 -0.25 -52.28 4.97
N LEU A 442 0.90 -51.67 5.19
CA LEU A 442 1.45 -51.31 6.49
C LEU A 442 1.36 -49.80 6.65
N THR A 443 0.79 -49.33 7.75
CA THR A 443 0.68 -47.91 8.04
C THR A 443 1.21 -47.61 9.43
N LEU A 444 1.95 -46.50 9.55
CA LEU A 444 2.37 -45.91 10.81
C LEU A 444 1.77 -44.50 10.88
N ASN A 445 0.72 -44.34 11.67
CA ASN A 445 0.14 -43.03 11.96
C ASN A 445 0.85 -42.40 13.17
N ILE A 446 1.39 -41.21 12.97
CA ILE A 446 2.08 -40.42 13.98
C ILE A 446 1.12 -39.31 14.41
N ARG A 447 0.59 -39.42 15.63
CA ARG A 447 -0.41 -38.48 16.16
C ARG A 447 0.24 -37.21 16.67
N LYS A 448 -0.30 -36.06 16.24
CA LYS A 448 0.15 -34.71 16.65
C LYS A 448 1.69 -34.59 16.72
N PRO A 449 2.40 -34.84 15.60
CA PRO A 449 3.86 -34.86 15.58
C PRO A 449 4.44 -33.49 15.96
N GLY A 450 5.45 -33.47 16.82
CA GLY A 450 6.31 -32.33 17.08
C GLY A 450 7.56 -32.36 16.20
N THR A 451 8.39 -31.31 16.28
CA THR A 451 9.65 -31.24 15.52
C THR A 451 10.60 -32.40 15.82
N PHE A 452 10.58 -32.92 17.06
CA PHE A 452 11.34 -34.10 17.48
C PHE A 452 10.85 -35.42 16.86
N ASP A 453 9.68 -35.43 16.22
CA ASP A 453 9.19 -36.59 15.46
C ASP A 453 9.79 -36.68 14.05
N GLY A 454 10.51 -35.65 13.61
CA GLY A 454 11.34 -35.75 12.42
C GLY A 454 12.42 -36.83 12.58
N GLY A 455 12.76 -37.48 11.46
CA GLY A 455 13.77 -38.51 11.45
C GLY A 455 13.61 -39.52 10.33
N LYS A 456 14.39 -40.58 10.41
CA LYS A 456 14.42 -41.69 9.46
C LYS A 456 13.53 -42.80 10.00
N TYR A 457 12.53 -43.18 9.23
CA TYR A 457 11.58 -44.23 9.57
C TYR A 457 11.81 -45.44 8.66
N SER A 458 11.89 -46.63 9.24
CA SER A 458 11.98 -47.88 8.49
C SER A 458 10.88 -48.88 8.88
N CYS A 459 10.52 -49.70 7.89
CA CYS A 459 9.60 -50.81 8.06
C CYS A 459 10.27 -52.09 7.58
N MET A 460 10.42 -53.05 8.47
CA MET A 460 11.04 -54.35 8.22
C MET A 460 9.98 -55.45 8.26
N ALA A 461 10.01 -56.37 7.30
CA ALA A 461 9.12 -57.51 7.18
C ALA A 461 9.93 -58.81 7.18
N VAL A 462 9.58 -59.74 8.07
CA VAL A 462 10.33 -60.99 8.29
C VAL A 462 9.38 -62.19 8.21
N ASN A 463 9.73 -63.21 7.44
CA ASN A 463 9.13 -64.55 7.54
C ASN A 463 10.23 -65.62 7.52
N ASP A 464 9.84 -66.89 7.57
CA ASP A 464 10.76 -68.02 7.66
C ASP A 464 11.69 -68.18 6.44
N LEU A 465 11.38 -67.48 5.33
CA LEU A 465 12.18 -67.49 4.10
C LEU A 465 13.11 -66.29 3.93
N GLY A 466 12.94 -65.23 4.72
CA GLY A 466 13.80 -64.06 4.61
C GLY A 466 13.23 -62.78 5.20
N THR A 467 13.95 -61.69 4.95
CA THR A 467 13.64 -60.34 5.43
C THR A 467 13.75 -59.35 4.29
N ASP A 468 12.90 -58.33 4.30
CA ASP A 468 13.01 -57.14 3.46
C ASP A 468 12.75 -55.88 4.30
N GLU A 469 13.33 -54.74 3.91
CA GLU A 469 13.24 -53.47 4.64
C GLU A 469 13.14 -52.27 3.69
N VAL A 470 12.28 -51.32 4.03
CA VAL A 470 12.14 -50.03 3.34
C VAL A 470 12.24 -48.88 4.31
N GLU A 471 12.60 -47.70 3.81
CA GLU A 471 12.91 -46.52 4.60
C GLU A 471 12.40 -45.22 3.95
N CYS A 472 12.06 -44.22 4.78
CA CYS A 472 11.91 -42.83 4.35
C CYS A 472 12.35 -41.82 5.41
N LYS A 473 12.52 -40.56 5.00
CA LYS A 473 12.74 -39.40 5.85
C LYS A 473 11.43 -38.63 6.10
N LEU A 474 11.14 -38.33 7.36
CA LEU A 474 10.07 -37.42 7.76
C LEU A 474 10.68 -36.11 8.28
N ASP A 475 10.35 -35.00 7.63
CA ASP A 475 10.69 -33.64 8.03
C ASP A 475 9.47 -32.99 8.71
N VAL A 476 9.61 -32.47 9.93
CA VAL A 476 8.51 -31.86 10.69
C VAL A 476 8.85 -30.41 11.00
N ARG A 477 8.13 -29.50 10.34
CA ARG A 477 8.33 -28.05 10.48
C ARG A 477 7.51 -27.49 11.64
N GLY A 478 8.10 -26.61 12.44
CA GLY A 478 7.39 -25.90 13.50
C GLY A 478 6.28 -25.00 12.94
N LYS A 479 5.18 -24.84 13.68
CA LYS A 479 4.18 -23.82 13.37
C LYS A 479 4.85 -22.46 13.54
N ARG A 480 4.92 -21.64 12.48
CA ARG A 480 5.28 -20.22 12.64
C ARG A 480 4.15 -19.58 13.45
N GLY A 481 4.51 -19.05 14.63
CA GLY A 481 3.61 -18.33 15.50
C GLY A 481 3.23 -16.97 14.92
#